data_AF-A0A0F5PIH8-F1
#
_entry.id   AF-A0A0F5PIH8-F1
#
_cell.length_a   1.000
_cell.length_b   1.000
_cell.length_c   1.000
_cell.angle_alpha   90.00
_cell.angle_beta   90.00
_cell.angle_gamma   90.00
#
_symmetry.space_group_name_H-M   'P 1'
#
loop_
_entity.id
_entity.type
_entity.pdbx_description
1 polymer ?
#
loop_
_entity_poly.entity_id
_entity_poly.type
_entity_poly.pdbx_seq_one_letter_code
_entity_poly.pdbx_strand_id
1 'polypeptide(L)'
;MPQTITPPPKRSLWATIVGAILTCIGLVLIVGGVWLAALGGSPYYAVAGLGLGIAGVLLIRGRAAGVWVYVATWLLSLIWGLAEAGLDGWGLIPFAVGPTVLLILVLLTLPVLRGTSWRWPIIAAGAAALAIALGGFVISRVNQPSVGTMPGVIASTVADPSPLRAGTDWPAYGGSYAAQRYSPLGQITPENAGRLRRAWIYHTGDMPKGDPEKSKYGAETTPLKVGDTLYLC
;
A
#
# COMPACT_ATOMS: atom_id res chain seq x y z
N MET A 1 53.30 -3.31 -28.04
CA MET A 1 52.08 -4.00 -27.56
C MET A 1 50.92 -3.04 -27.74
N PRO A 2 49.87 -3.36 -28.53
CA PRO A 2 48.72 -2.46 -28.66
C PRO A 2 47.96 -2.45 -27.33
N GLN A 3 47.84 -1.28 -26.70
CA GLN A 3 46.98 -1.13 -25.54
C GLN A 3 45.53 -1.19 -26.00
N THR A 4 44.83 -2.25 -25.63
CA THR A 4 43.39 -2.36 -25.81
C THR A 4 42.71 -1.37 -24.87
N ILE A 5 42.37 -0.19 -25.40
CA ILE A 5 41.50 0.76 -24.72
C ILE A 5 40.11 0.10 -24.66
N THR A 6 39.77 -0.50 -23.54
CA THR A 6 38.41 -0.97 -23.29
C THR A 6 37.51 0.25 -23.17
N PRO A 7 36.47 0.39 -24.02
CA PRO A 7 35.55 1.50 -23.89
C PRO A 7 34.85 1.43 -22.53
N PRO A 8 34.57 2.58 -21.89
CA PRO A 8 33.85 2.59 -20.62
C PRO A 8 32.51 1.87 -20.79
N PRO A 9 32.07 1.08 -19.79
CA PRO A 9 30.82 0.34 -19.89
C PRO A 9 29.68 1.31 -20.20
N LYS A 10 29.00 1.10 -21.33
CA LYS A 10 27.81 1.89 -21.70
C LYS A 10 26.81 1.81 -20.56
N ARG A 11 26.41 2.96 -20.02
CA ARG A 11 25.39 3.02 -18.95
C ARG A 11 24.10 2.39 -19.47
N SER A 12 23.60 1.40 -18.75
CA SER A 12 22.32 0.76 -19.05
C SER A 12 21.18 1.74 -18.76
N LEU A 13 20.39 2.08 -19.79
CA LEU A 13 19.20 2.90 -19.65
C LEU A 13 18.21 2.27 -18.66
N TRP A 14 18.02 0.95 -18.75
CA TRP A 14 17.16 0.19 -17.84
C TRP A 14 17.58 0.33 -16.37
N ALA A 15 18.85 0.08 -16.06
CA ALA A 15 19.36 0.20 -14.69
C ALA A 15 19.29 1.64 -14.17
N THR A 16 19.43 2.62 -15.06
CA THR A 16 19.29 4.05 -14.73
C THR A 16 17.85 4.39 -14.38
N ILE A 17 16.86 3.91 -15.17
CA ILE A 17 15.43 4.14 -14.90
C ILE A 17 15.03 3.50 -13.58
N VAL A 18 15.36 2.23 -13.37
CA VAL A 18 15.06 1.52 -12.11
C VAL A 18 15.72 2.22 -10.92
N GLY A 19 16.99 2.61 -11.06
CA GLY A 19 17.70 3.35 -10.03
C GLY A 19 17.11 4.73 -9.72
N ALA A 20 16.61 5.45 -10.73
CA ALA A 20 15.92 6.72 -10.56
C ALA A 20 14.61 6.56 -9.80
N ILE A 21 13.79 5.56 -10.15
CA ILE A 21 12.56 5.22 -9.44
C ILE A 21 12.85 4.94 -7.95
N LEU A 22 13.84 4.09 -7.66
CA LEU A 22 14.26 3.78 -6.29
C LEU A 22 14.73 5.01 -5.52
N THR A 23 15.48 5.90 -6.17
CA THR A 23 15.98 7.13 -5.55
C THR A 23 14.82 8.07 -5.20
N CYS A 24 13.86 8.26 -6.13
CA CYS A 24 12.69 9.10 -5.88
C CYS A 24 11.82 8.55 -4.75
N ILE A 25 11.52 7.24 -4.76
CA ILE A 25 10.77 6.59 -3.68
C ILE A 25 11.53 6.71 -2.36
N GLY A 26 12.84 6.43 -2.37
CA GLY A 26 13.70 6.54 -1.20
C GLY A 26 13.68 7.93 -0.57
N LEU A 27 13.76 8.99 -1.38
CA LEU A 27 13.68 10.37 -0.90
C LEU A 27 12.34 10.68 -0.25
N VAL A 28 11.22 10.29 -0.87
CA VAL A 28 9.88 10.47 -0.29
C VAL A 28 9.77 9.75 1.05
N LEU A 29 10.26 8.50 1.13
CA LEU A 29 10.23 7.70 2.35
C LEU A 29 11.15 8.25 3.45
N ILE A 30 12.30 8.83 3.10
CA ILE A 30 13.17 9.49 4.09
C ILE A 30 12.45 10.69 4.70
N VAL A 31 11.91 11.59 3.86
CA VAL A 31 11.22 12.79 4.35
C VAL A 31 9.99 12.43 5.18
N GLY A 32 9.11 11.59 4.62
CA GLY A 32 7.91 11.13 5.31
C GLY A 32 8.21 10.28 6.55
N GLY A 33 9.24 9.44 6.49
CA GLY A 33 9.65 8.57 7.60
C GLY A 33 10.30 9.31 8.76
N VAL A 34 11.15 10.31 8.48
CA VAL A 34 11.70 11.19 9.52
C VAL A 34 10.59 11.99 10.19
N TRP A 35 9.65 12.51 9.40
CA TRP A 35 8.47 13.21 9.93
C TRP A 35 7.61 12.28 10.79
N LEU A 36 7.32 11.06 10.31
CA LEU A 36 6.55 10.07 11.06
C LEU A 36 7.23 9.65 12.36
N ALA A 37 8.55 9.44 12.34
CA ALA A 37 9.33 9.11 13.53
C ALA A 37 9.29 10.25 14.56
N ALA A 38 9.33 11.51 14.11
CA ALA A 38 9.19 12.67 14.98
C ALA A 38 7.80 12.75 15.65
N LEU A 39 6.77 12.17 15.01
CA LEU A 39 5.42 12.04 15.57
C LEU A 39 5.24 10.79 16.45
N GLY A 40 6.32 10.04 16.73
CA GLY A 40 6.27 8.82 17.54
C GLY A 40 5.89 7.55 16.76
N GLY A 41 5.81 7.62 15.43
CA GLY A 41 5.59 6.45 14.57
C GLY A 41 6.87 5.66 14.26
N SER A 42 6.75 4.64 13.43
CA SER A 42 7.86 3.74 13.13
C SER A 42 8.99 4.40 12.33
N PRO A 43 10.27 4.28 12.78
CA PRO A 43 11.41 4.82 12.05
C PRO A 43 11.76 3.98 10.80
N TYR A 44 11.09 2.84 10.61
CA TYR A 44 11.29 1.93 9.49
C TYR A 44 11.33 2.64 8.14
N TYR A 45 10.39 3.54 7.86
CA TYR A 45 10.28 4.18 6.55
C TYR A 45 11.50 5.05 6.23
N ALA A 46 12.12 5.68 7.23
CA ALA A 46 13.36 6.43 7.04
C ALA A 46 14.53 5.49 6.73
N VAL A 47 14.65 4.37 7.46
CA VAL A 47 15.71 3.38 7.26
C VAL A 47 15.57 2.68 5.90
N ALA A 48 14.36 2.25 5.55
CA ALA A 48 14.06 1.67 4.24
C ALA A 48 14.31 2.68 3.11
N GLY A 49 13.90 3.94 3.30
CA GLY A 49 14.15 5.02 2.35
C GLY A 49 15.63 5.25 2.08
N LEU A 50 16.48 5.21 3.13
CA LEU A 50 17.94 5.26 2.98
C LEU A 50 18.48 4.08 2.17
N GLY A 51 18.02 2.85 2.46
CA GLY A 51 18.39 1.65 1.71
C GLY A 51 18.02 1.75 0.23
N LEU A 52 16.81 2.20 -0.07
CA LEU A 52 16.32 2.46 -1.44
C LEU A 52 17.14 3.54 -2.14
N GLY A 53 17.43 4.65 -1.46
CA GLY A 53 18.23 5.75 -2.00
C GLY A 53 19.66 5.32 -2.36
N ILE A 54 20.34 4.60 -1.45
CA ILE A 54 21.69 4.09 -1.67
C ILE A 54 21.69 3.07 -2.83
N ALA A 55 20.73 2.13 -2.83
CA ALA A 55 20.58 1.16 -3.92
C ALA A 55 20.34 1.86 -5.27
N GLY A 56 19.43 2.83 -5.32
CA GLY A 56 19.08 3.59 -6.52
C GLY A 56 20.26 4.35 -7.11
N VAL A 57 21.01 5.08 -6.27
CA VAL A 57 22.22 5.80 -6.70
C VAL A 57 23.30 4.85 -7.22
N LEU A 58 23.47 3.68 -6.59
CA LEU A 58 24.43 2.67 -7.07
C LEU A 58 24.02 2.08 -8.43
N LEU A 59 22.72 1.85 -8.66
CA LEU A 59 22.21 1.36 -9.94
C LEU A 59 22.35 2.40 -11.07
N ILE A 60 22.08 3.69 -10.78
CA ILE A 60 22.33 4.81 -11.73
C ILE A 60 23.82 4.88 -12.11
N ARG A 61 24.71 4.57 -11.17
CA ARG A 61 26.16 4.48 -11.40
C ARG A 61 26.60 3.19 -12.11
N GLY A 62 25.66 2.31 -12.47
CA GLY A 62 25.94 1.03 -13.13
C GLY A 62 26.60 -0.02 -12.23
N ARG A 63 26.51 0.13 -10.89
CA ARG A 63 27.17 -0.78 -9.94
C ARG A 63 26.20 -1.85 -9.45
N ALA A 64 26.54 -3.12 -9.69
CA ALA A 64 25.77 -4.27 -9.19
C ALA A 64 25.68 -4.34 -7.66
N ALA A 65 26.53 -3.60 -6.92
CA ALA A 65 26.39 -3.44 -5.47
C ALA A 65 25.01 -2.89 -5.07
N GLY A 66 24.37 -2.06 -5.91
CA GLY A 66 23.03 -1.53 -5.66
C GLY A 66 21.96 -2.61 -5.54
N VAL A 67 22.09 -3.71 -6.30
CA VAL A 67 21.19 -4.87 -6.19
C VAL A 67 21.29 -5.51 -4.81
N TRP A 68 22.51 -5.70 -4.30
CA TRP A 68 22.72 -6.33 -3.00
C TRP A 68 22.31 -5.45 -1.83
N VAL A 69 22.50 -4.13 -1.92
CA VAL A 69 21.95 -3.18 -0.94
C VAL A 69 20.43 -3.27 -0.91
N TYR A 70 19.79 -3.37 -2.08
CA TYR A 70 18.35 -3.52 -2.14
C TYR A 70 17.87 -4.87 -1.55
N VAL A 71 18.55 -5.98 -1.85
CA VAL A 71 18.25 -7.30 -1.27
C VAL A 71 18.35 -7.26 0.27
N ALA A 72 19.40 -6.62 0.80
CA ALA A 72 19.55 -6.45 2.24
C ALA A 72 18.42 -5.58 2.84
N THR A 73 18.04 -4.51 2.13
CA THR A 73 16.92 -3.65 2.55
C THR A 73 15.59 -4.42 2.55
N TRP A 74 15.35 -5.26 1.54
CA TRP A 74 14.17 -6.11 1.45
C TRP A 74 14.11 -7.14 2.59
N LEU A 75 15.23 -7.80 2.92
CA LEU A 75 15.30 -8.71 4.07
C LEU A 75 15.04 -7.98 5.39
N LEU A 76 15.64 -6.80 5.56
CA LEU A 76 15.39 -5.93 6.71
C LEU A 76 13.90 -5.60 6.80
N SER A 77 13.24 -5.25 5.70
CA SER A 77 11.81 -4.98 5.67
C SER A 77 10.99 -6.15 6.18
N LEU A 78 11.27 -7.38 5.74
CA LEU A 78 10.55 -8.57 6.21
C LEU A 78 10.73 -8.82 7.70
N ILE A 79 11.97 -8.71 8.20
CA ILE A 79 12.29 -8.90 9.62
C ILE A 79 11.61 -7.82 10.46
N TRP A 80 11.66 -6.57 10.00
CA TRP A 80 11.05 -5.44 10.68
C TRP A 80 9.53 -5.57 10.72
N GLY A 81 8.91 -5.92 9.60
CA GLY A 81 7.46 -6.14 9.53
C GLY A 81 7.00 -7.24 10.48
N LEU A 82 7.73 -8.35 10.57
CA LEU A 82 7.41 -9.41 11.54
C LEU A 82 7.60 -8.96 12.99
N ALA A 83 8.59 -8.10 13.28
CA ALA A 83 8.79 -7.57 14.62
C ALA A 83 7.70 -6.56 15.04
N GLU A 84 7.21 -5.76 14.09
CA GLU A 84 6.24 -4.69 14.35
C GLU A 84 4.79 -5.16 14.26
N ALA A 85 4.43 -5.90 13.20
CA ALA A 85 3.07 -6.37 12.94
C ALA A 85 2.82 -7.82 13.41
N GLY A 86 3.86 -8.57 13.78
CA GLY A 86 3.73 -9.98 14.14
C GLY A 86 3.20 -10.81 12.96
N LEU A 87 2.13 -11.58 13.22
CA LEU A 87 1.42 -12.35 12.20
C LEU A 87 0.14 -11.66 11.74
N ASP A 88 -0.03 -10.36 11.97
CA ASP A 88 -1.14 -9.62 11.37
C ASP A 88 -0.92 -9.47 9.85
N GLY A 89 -1.80 -10.09 9.08
CA GLY A 89 -1.69 -10.16 7.63
C GLY A 89 -1.79 -8.80 6.98
N TRP A 90 -2.62 -7.90 7.53
CA TRP A 90 -2.77 -6.53 7.03
C TRP A 90 -1.55 -5.68 7.39
N GLY A 91 -1.10 -5.74 8.63
CA GLY A 91 0.10 -5.05 9.10
C GLY A 91 1.39 -5.44 8.35
N LEU A 92 1.49 -6.67 7.84
CA LEU A 92 2.69 -7.13 7.09
C LEU A 92 2.78 -6.63 5.64
N ILE A 93 1.66 -6.21 5.03
CA ILE A 93 1.61 -5.83 3.60
C ILE A 93 2.62 -4.72 3.23
N PRO A 94 2.74 -3.61 3.99
CA PRO A 94 3.67 -2.52 3.67
C PRO A 94 5.14 -2.95 3.68
N PHE A 95 5.47 -3.98 4.46
CA PHE A 95 6.83 -4.49 4.63
C PHE A 95 7.19 -5.57 3.61
N ALA A 96 6.20 -6.35 3.18
CA ALA A 96 6.41 -7.49 2.30
C ALA A 96 6.16 -7.17 0.83
N VAL A 97 4.96 -6.67 0.48
CA VAL A 97 4.50 -6.64 -0.91
C VAL A 97 5.22 -5.56 -1.71
N GLY A 98 5.20 -4.32 -1.24
CA GLY A 98 5.84 -3.19 -1.94
C GLY A 98 7.33 -3.42 -2.20
N PRO A 99 8.13 -3.77 -1.16
CA PRO A 99 9.53 -4.11 -1.33
C PRO A 99 9.77 -5.31 -2.27
N THR A 100 8.89 -6.31 -2.29
CA THR A 100 9.05 -7.47 -3.20
C THR A 100 8.82 -7.08 -4.66
N VAL A 101 7.84 -6.22 -4.95
CA VAL A 101 7.59 -5.72 -6.31
C VAL A 101 8.83 -4.99 -6.84
N LEU A 102 9.41 -4.13 -6.03
CA LEU A 102 10.64 -3.42 -6.37
C LEU A 102 11.85 -4.37 -6.46
N LEU A 103 11.94 -5.42 -5.64
CA LEU A 103 12.98 -6.46 -5.72
C LEU A 103 13.00 -7.11 -7.10
N ILE A 104 11.83 -7.43 -7.66
CA ILE A 104 11.72 -8.04 -8.98
C ILE A 104 12.36 -7.13 -10.03
N LEU A 105 12.00 -5.83 -10.04
CA LEU A 105 12.57 -4.86 -10.97
C LEU A 105 14.09 -4.74 -10.81
N VAL A 106 14.58 -4.74 -9.56
CA VAL A 106 16.00 -4.64 -9.24
C VAL A 106 16.78 -5.88 -9.70
N LEU A 107 16.28 -7.09 -9.45
CA LEU A 107 16.95 -8.32 -9.87
C LEU A 107 17.08 -8.42 -11.39
N LEU A 108 16.09 -7.91 -12.14
CA LEU A 108 16.14 -7.85 -13.60
C LEU A 108 17.17 -6.85 -14.16
N THR A 109 17.79 -6.01 -13.31
CA THR A 109 18.95 -5.20 -13.72
C THR A 109 20.26 -6.02 -13.74
N LEU A 110 20.32 -7.14 -13.00
CA LEU A 110 21.55 -7.92 -12.80
C LEU A 110 22.15 -8.49 -14.10
N PRO A 111 21.38 -9.06 -15.05
CA PRO A 111 21.90 -9.53 -16.34
C PRO A 111 22.58 -8.42 -17.13
N VAL A 112 21.98 -7.21 -17.09
CA VAL A 112 22.45 -6.06 -17.86
C VAL A 112 23.70 -5.44 -17.23
N LEU A 113 23.82 -5.48 -15.91
CA LEU A 113 24.96 -4.92 -15.18
C LEU A 113 26.18 -5.86 -15.13
N ARG A 114 25.95 -7.17 -15.07
CA ARG A 114 27.03 -8.18 -14.91
C ARG A 114 27.23 -9.08 -16.13
N GLY A 115 26.45 -8.93 -17.21
CA GLY A 115 26.49 -9.82 -18.36
C GLY A 115 26.12 -11.28 -18.01
N THR A 116 25.39 -11.49 -16.92
CA THR A 116 24.96 -12.82 -16.44
C THR A 116 23.70 -13.28 -17.19
N SER A 117 23.40 -14.59 -17.16
CA SER A 117 22.18 -15.12 -17.76
C SER A 117 20.91 -14.58 -17.08
N TRP A 118 19.83 -14.44 -17.85
CA TRP A 118 18.53 -13.99 -17.35
C TRP A 118 17.81 -15.02 -16.48
N ARG A 119 18.21 -16.30 -16.55
CA ARG A 119 17.53 -17.42 -15.86
C ARG A 119 17.52 -17.24 -14.34
N TRP A 120 18.68 -16.99 -13.74
CA TRP A 120 18.83 -16.87 -12.29
C TRP A 120 18.05 -15.71 -11.65
N PRO A 121 18.12 -14.46 -12.15
CA PRO A 121 17.34 -13.37 -11.57
C PRO A 121 15.84 -13.56 -11.74
N ILE A 122 15.38 -14.16 -12.84
CA ILE A 122 13.96 -14.50 -13.02
C ILE A 122 13.52 -15.56 -11.99
N ILE A 123 14.33 -16.62 -11.79
CA ILE A 123 14.05 -17.66 -10.80
C ILE A 123 14.01 -17.05 -9.38
N ALA A 124 14.98 -16.20 -9.03
CA ALA A 124 15.03 -15.56 -7.72
C ALA A 124 13.83 -14.62 -7.50
N ALA A 125 13.45 -13.84 -8.51
CA ALA A 125 12.27 -12.98 -8.47
C ALA A 125 10.97 -13.79 -8.29
N GLY A 126 10.83 -14.87 -9.07
CA GLY A 126 9.68 -15.78 -8.97
C GLY A 126 9.61 -16.49 -7.61
N ALA A 127 10.74 -16.94 -7.08
CA ALA A 127 10.83 -17.57 -5.77
C ALA A 127 10.45 -16.60 -4.64
N ALA A 128 10.93 -15.35 -4.70
CA ALA A 128 10.57 -14.32 -3.74
C ALA A 128 9.06 -14.02 -3.78
N ALA A 129 8.51 -13.79 -4.98
CA ALA A 129 7.07 -13.55 -5.15
C ALA A 129 6.22 -14.73 -4.64
N LEU A 130 6.63 -15.97 -4.97
CA LEU A 130 5.95 -17.17 -4.50
C LEU A 130 6.03 -17.33 -2.98
N ALA A 131 7.19 -17.05 -2.36
CA ALA A 131 7.36 -17.12 -0.92
C ALA A 131 6.43 -16.13 -0.19
N ILE A 132 6.30 -14.91 -0.72
CA ILE A 132 5.40 -13.89 -0.16
C ILE A 132 3.94 -14.29 -0.36
N ALA A 133 3.57 -14.82 -1.53
CA ALA A 133 2.21 -15.30 -1.78
C ALA A 133 1.84 -16.48 -0.86
N LEU A 134 2.73 -17.47 -0.70
CA LEU A 134 2.53 -18.61 0.19
C LEU A 134 2.48 -18.18 1.66
N GLY A 135 3.40 -17.30 2.09
CA GLY A 135 3.39 -16.73 3.44
C GLY A 135 2.10 -15.98 3.73
N GLY A 136 1.65 -15.13 2.80
CA GLY A 136 0.38 -14.42 2.89
C GLY A 136 -0.82 -15.36 2.95
N PHE A 137 -0.82 -16.45 2.17
CA PHE A 137 -1.86 -17.48 2.23
C PHE A 137 -1.89 -18.17 3.60
N VAL A 138 -0.75 -18.59 4.13
CA VAL A 138 -0.65 -19.21 5.46
C VAL A 138 -1.15 -18.25 6.54
N ILE A 139 -0.69 -17.00 6.52
CA ILE A 139 -1.13 -15.97 7.46
C ILE A 139 -2.63 -15.70 7.34
N SER A 140 -3.19 -15.72 6.12
CA SER A 140 -4.63 -15.60 5.91
C SER A 140 -5.44 -16.73 6.54
N ARG A 141 -4.89 -17.96 6.61
CA ARG A 141 -5.54 -19.08 7.32
C ARG A 141 -5.54 -18.88 8.84
N VAL A 142 -4.51 -18.23 9.38
CA VAL A 142 -4.43 -17.88 10.81
C VAL A 142 -5.34 -16.68 11.12
N ASN A 143 -5.48 -15.74 10.20
CA ASN A 143 -6.22 -14.49 10.38
C ASN A 143 -7.68 -14.53 9.91
N GLN A 144 -8.30 -15.72 9.80
CA GLN A 144 -9.68 -15.81 9.35
C GLN A 144 -10.63 -15.12 10.34
N PRO A 145 -11.35 -14.07 9.94
CA PRO A 145 -12.45 -13.58 10.75
C PRO A 145 -13.53 -14.68 10.79
N SER A 146 -14.00 -15.02 11.99
CA SER A 146 -15.21 -15.84 12.15
C SER A 146 -16.41 -14.99 11.71
N VAL A 147 -16.67 -14.99 10.41
CA VAL A 147 -17.90 -14.42 9.84
C VAL A 147 -18.98 -15.49 9.88
N GLY A 148 -20.09 -15.19 10.56
CA GLY A 148 -21.28 -16.04 10.55
C GLY A 148 -21.83 -16.21 9.12
N THR A 149 -22.67 -17.22 8.92
CA THR A 149 -23.31 -17.52 7.63
C THR A 149 -24.08 -16.31 7.09
N MET A 150 -23.60 -15.72 5.99
CA MET A 150 -24.30 -14.64 5.29
C MET A 150 -25.41 -15.23 4.41
N PRO A 151 -26.62 -14.62 4.36
CA PRO A 151 -27.65 -14.98 3.39
C PRO A 151 -27.16 -14.75 1.94
N GLY A 152 -27.53 -15.64 1.02
CA GLY A 152 -27.10 -15.58 -0.38
C GLY A 152 -27.58 -14.30 -1.10
N VAL A 153 -26.66 -13.64 -1.81
CA VAL A 153 -26.93 -12.43 -2.59
C VAL A 153 -27.54 -12.81 -3.95
N ILE A 154 -28.73 -12.28 -4.25
CA ILE A 154 -29.33 -12.34 -5.60
C ILE A 154 -28.92 -11.07 -6.34
N ALA A 155 -28.14 -11.21 -7.42
CA ALA A 155 -27.80 -10.09 -8.30
C ALA A 155 -28.96 -9.80 -9.28
N SER A 156 -29.39 -8.54 -9.39
CA SER A 156 -30.31 -8.06 -10.44
C SER A 156 -29.62 -7.02 -11.32
N THR A 157 -29.90 -7.09 -12.62
CA THR A 157 -29.32 -6.29 -13.70
C THR A 157 -29.91 -4.87 -13.80
N VAL A 158 -29.10 -3.96 -14.32
CA VAL A 158 -29.17 -2.49 -14.25
C VAL A 158 -30.34 -1.82 -14.99
N ALA A 159 -31.20 -1.15 -14.22
CA ALA A 159 -31.71 0.21 -14.37
C ALA A 159 -32.11 0.62 -12.94
N ASP A 160 -31.74 1.78 -12.38
CA ASP A 160 -32.01 2.10 -10.95
C ASP A 160 -33.53 2.15 -10.68
N PRO A 161 -34.15 1.03 -10.23
CA PRO A 161 -35.58 0.96 -10.01
C PRO A 161 -35.89 1.43 -8.59
N SER A 162 -34.89 2.00 -7.88
CA SER A 162 -34.97 2.21 -6.46
C SER A 162 -36.08 3.19 -6.16
N PRO A 163 -37.11 2.78 -5.40
CA PRO A 163 -38.11 3.71 -4.90
C PRO A 163 -37.48 4.72 -3.92
N LEU A 164 -36.28 4.42 -3.41
CA LEU A 164 -35.51 5.23 -2.49
C LEU A 164 -34.31 5.85 -3.23
N ARG A 165 -34.36 7.15 -3.47
CA ARG A 165 -33.31 7.89 -4.20
C ARG A 165 -32.64 8.91 -3.29
N ALA A 166 -31.35 9.13 -3.53
CA ALA A 166 -30.61 10.21 -2.91
C ALA A 166 -31.18 11.57 -3.37
N GLY A 167 -31.32 12.49 -2.43
CA GLY A 167 -31.92 13.80 -2.62
C GLY A 167 -31.59 14.68 -1.42
N THR A 168 -32.63 15.19 -0.75
CA THR A 168 -32.50 15.69 0.62
C THR A 168 -32.27 14.57 1.63
N ASP A 169 -32.61 13.33 1.27
CA ASP A 169 -32.37 12.11 2.05
C ASP A 169 -31.22 11.27 1.45
N TRP A 170 -30.66 10.37 2.27
CA TRP A 170 -29.69 9.35 1.94
C TRP A 170 -30.16 7.98 2.48
N PRO A 171 -31.15 7.35 1.81
CA PRO A 171 -31.90 6.22 2.37
C PRO A 171 -31.22 4.86 2.24
N ALA A 172 -30.15 4.75 1.46
CA ALA A 172 -29.38 3.52 1.25
C ALA A 172 -27.89 3.78 1.38
N TYR A 173 -27.09 2.75 1.68
CA TYR A 173 -25.64 2.87 1.88
C TYR A 173 -24.93 3.61 0.73
N GLY A 174 -25.30 3.30 -0.52
CA GLY A 174 -24.79 3.98 -1.71
C GLY A 174 -25.64 5.15 -2.22
N GLY A 175 -26.56 5.69 -1.41
CA GLY A 175 -27.53 6.72 -1.75
C GLY A 175 -28.82 6.19 -2.42
N SER A 176 -28.69 5.19 -3.29
CA SER A 176 -29.77 4.37 -3.85
C SER A 176 -29.29 2.93 -4.04
N TYR A 177 -30.16 2.04 -4.52
CA TYR A 177 -29.75 0.67 -4.84
C TYR A 177 -28.83 0.55 -6.07
N ALA A 178 -28.74 1.59 -6.91
CA ALA A 178 -27.68 1.66 -7.92
C ALA A 178 -26.30 2.02 -7.34
N ALA A 179 -26.24 2.40 -6.05
CA ALA A 179 -25.03 2.67 -5.30
C ALA A 179 -24.04 3.64 -5.97
N GLN A 180 -24.56 4.62 -6.73
CA GLN A 180 -23.75 5.62 -7.43
C GLN A 180 -23.03 6.59 -6.48
N ARG A 181 -23.46 6.67 -5.21
CA ARG A 181 -22.92 7.58 -4.20
C ARG A 181 -22.93 9.05 -4.67
N TYR A 182 -23.95 9.42 -5.44
CA TYR A 182 -24.14 10.76 -5.98
C TYR A 182 -25.26 11.49 -5.23
N SER A 183 -25.02 12.74 -4.83
CA SER A 183 -26.03 13.64 -4.26
C SER A 183 -26.38 14.73 -5.28
N PRO A 184 -27.68 15.04 -5.49
CA PRO A 184 -28.09 16.18 -6.33
C PRO A 184 -28.01 17.53 -5.60
N LEU A 185 -27.63 17.57 -4.31
CA LEU A 185 -27.54 18.81 -3.54
C LEU A 185 -26.36 19.67 -4.00
N GLY A 186 -26.62 20.95 -4.30
CA GLY A 186 -25.62 21.89 -4.83
C GLY A 186 -25.26 23.05 -3.89
N GLN A 187 -25.65 23.00 -2.61
CA GLN A 187 -25.36 24.10 -1.67
C GLN A 187 -23.86 24.26 -1.39
N ILE A 188 -23.13 23.15 -1.33
CA ILE A 188 -21.67 23.12 -1.17
C ILE A 188 -21.05 22.98 -2.56
N THR A 189 -20.15 23.89 -2.91
CA THR A 189 -19.48 23.97 -4.21
C THR A 189 -17.96 24.10 -4.02
N PRO A 190 -17.13 23.86 -5.05
CA PRO A 190 -15.68 24.05 -4.95
C PRO A 190 -15.26 25.44 -4.43
N GLU A 191 -16.04 26.48 -4.74
CA GLU A 191 -15.78 27.87 -4.35
C GLU A 191 -16.02 28.13 -2.85
N ASN A 192 -16.86 27.32 -2.19
CA ASN A 192 -17.25 27.54 -0.80
C ASN A 192 -16.84 26.42 0.17
N ALA A 193 -16.40 25.26 -0.33
CA ALA A 193 -16.01 24.11 0.49
C ALA A 193 -14.92 24.44 1.53
N GLY A 194 -14.01 25.37 1.21
CA GLY A 194 -12.97 25.84 2.14
C GLY A 194 -13.49 26.61 3.37
N ARG A 195 -14.79 26.95 3.43
CA ARG A 195 -15.42 27.68 4.53
C ARG A 195 -16.19 26.79 5.50
N LEU A 196 -16.23 25.48 5.27
CA LEU A 196 -16.98 24.55 6.11
C LEU A 196 -16.44 24.55 7.54
N ARG A 197 -17.37 24.52 8.50
CA ARG A 197 -17.07 24.38 9.93
C ARG A 197 -17.87 23.21 10.48
N ARG A 198 -17.30 22.55 11.49
CA ARG A 198 -17.97 21.44 12.19
C ARG A 198 -19.26 21.95 12.85
N ALA A 199 -20.39 21.41 12.44
CA ALA A 199 -21.69 21.78 12.99
C ALA A 199 -21.95 21.14 14.37
N TRP A 200 -21.58 19.86 14.53
CA TRP A 200 -21.76 19.10 15.76
C TRP A 200 -20.83 17.89 15.80
N ILE A 201 -20.75 17.22 16.96
CA ILE A 201 -20.07 15.93 17.17
C ILE A 201 -21.02 15.03 17.98
N TYR A 202 -21.07 13.75 17.63
CA TYR A 202 -21.68 12.70 18.44
C TYR A 202 -20.64 11.62 18.76
N HIS A 203 -20.57 11.19 20.01
CA HIS A 203 -19.71 10.09 20.45
C HIS A 203 -20.57 8.84 20.61
N THR A 204 -20.40 7.85 19.73
CA THR A 204 -21.21 6.60 19.75
C THR A 204 -20.98 5.76 20.99
N GLY A 205 -19.80 5.86 21.60
CA GLY A 205 -19.38 5.01 22.72
C GLY A 205 -19.05 3.56 22.31
N ASP A 206 -19.18 3.24 21.03
CA ASP A 206 -18.76 1.96 20.47
C ASP A 206 -17.25 1.98 20.32
N MET A 207 -16.55 1.49 21.35
CA MET A 207 -15.10 1.43 21.41
C MET A 207 -14.69 -0.03 21.59
N PRO A 208 -13.51 -0.43 21.05
CA PRO A 208 -13.02 -1.77 21.25
C PRO A 208 -12.89 -2.10 22.74
N LYS A 209 -13.39 -3.27 23.14
CA LYS A 209 -13.15 -3.80 24.48
C LYS A 209 -11.74 -4.38 24.55
N GLY A 210 -10.93 -3.90 25.49
CA GLY A 210 -9.57 -4.39 25.72
C GLY A 210 -8.49 -3.50 25.11
N ASP A 211 -7.35 -4.11 24.78
CA ASP A 211 -6.17 -3.43 24.24
C ASP A 211 -6.44 -2.91 22.82
N PRO A 212 -6.44 -1.58 22.58
CA PRO A 212 -6.70 -0.99 21.27
C PRO A 212 -5.72 -1.48 20.19
N GLU A 213 -4.47 -1.79 20.55
CA GLU A 213 -3.44 -2.22 19.59
C GLU A 213 -3.68 -3.64 19.06
N LYS A 214 -4.45 -4.45 19.79
CA LYS A 214 -4.80 -5.83 19.42
C LYS A 214 -6.20 -5.96 18.83
N SER A 215 -6.96 -4.88 18.86
CA SER A 215 -8.32 -4.88 18.37
C SER A 215 -8.36 -4.69 16.86
N LYS A 216 -9.15 -5.53 16.18
CA LYS A 216 -9.49 -5.36 14.75
C LYS A 216 -10.64 -4.37 14.54
N TYR A 217 -10.90 -3.50 15.52
CA TYR A 217 -12.01 -2.55 15.49
C TYR A 217 -11.78 -1.48 14.41
N GLY A 218 -12.71 -1.41 13.46
CA GLY A 218 -12.76 -0.36 12.45
C GLY A 218 -14.18 0.17 12.35
N ALA A 219 -14.38 1.45 12.65
CA ALA A 219 -15.67 2.09 12.48
C ALA A 219 -15.92 2.35 10.98
N GLU A 220 -16.65 1.43 10.33
CA GLU A 220 -17.03 1.54 8.92
C GLU A 220 -18.44 2.12 8.76
N THR A 221 -18.66 3.32 9.30
CA THR A 221 -20.00 3.91 9.32
C THR A 221 -20.24 4.80 8.10
N THR A 222 -21.24 4.45 7.29
CA THR A 222 -21.88 5.36 6.31
C THR A 222 -23.32 5.57 6.76
N PRO A 223 -23.63 6.69 7.45
CA PRO A 223 -24.96 6.91 8.02
C PRO A 223 -26.06 6.96 6.96
N LEU A 224 -27.27 6.53 7.33
CA LEU A 224 -28.48 6.76 6.54
C LEU A 224 -29.21 7.98 7.09
N LYS A 225 -29.58 8.91 6.21
CA LYS A 225 -30.35 10.09 6.57
C LYS A 225 -31.73 9.98 5.95
N VAL A 226 -32.79 9.93 6.75
CA VAL A 226 -34.18 9.86 6.26
C VAL A 226 -35.04 10.81 7.07
N GLY A 227 -35.70 11.77 6.41
CA GLY A 227 -36.37 12.87 7.10
C GLY A 227 -35.39 13.65 7.97
N ASP A 228 -35.70 13.85 9.25
CA ASP A 228 -34.84 14.57 10.20
C ASP A 228 -33.97 13.63 11.06
N THR A 229 -33.90 12.35 10.69
CA THR A 229 -33.20 11.33 11.49
C THR A 229 -31.95 10.81 10.78
N LEU A 230 -30.89 10.62 11.57
CA LEU A 230 -29.64 9.99 11.14
C LEU A 230 -29.50 8.62 11.83
N TYR A 231 -29.35 7.56 11.03
CA TYR A 231 -29.16 6.19 11.49
C TYR A 231 -27.70 5.77 11.29
N LEU A 232 -27.10 5.18 12.32
CA LEU A 232 -25.71 4.70 12.33
C LEU A 232 -25.69 3.24 12.83
N CYS A 233 -24.71 2.45 12.37
CA CYS A 233 -24.42 1.09 12.79
C CYS A 233 -22.92 0.98 13.05
#